data_AF-A0AA35U2C7-F1
#
_entry.id   AF-A0AA35U2C7-F1
#
_cell.length_a   1.000
_cell.length_b   1.000
_cell.length_c   1.000
_cell.angle_alpha   90.00
_cell.angle_beta   90.00
_cell.angle_gamma   90.00
#
_symmetry.space_group_name_H-M   'P 1'
#
loop_
_entity.id
_entity.type
_entity.pdbx_description
1 polymer ?
#
loop_
_entity_poly.entity_id
_entity_poly.type
_entity_poly.pdbx_seq_one_letter_code
_entity_poly.pdbx_strand_id
1 'polypeptide(L)'
;MSDEARLGSLTAFRERVAAMPGAAEAAAERAKAHDARLTKPAGALGRLEALAQWAAAWQGDHPPRAERIQVLVFAGNHGVAALGVSAYPATVTAQMVANFEAGGAAINQLCDVLGAELTVVPLDLETPTEDMTQAPALGEADCVAALEAGMAAVDEGADLLCLGEMGIGNTTAAAALAAALCGGDGATWVGPGTGVDAEGLARKAAVVDAALARHARARHDPLAALTCVAHRSAEPGHRRLLEALALEPLLDLGLRLGEASGAALAAALVRMAIAAHNGMATFDSAGVSGPAD
;
A
#
# COMPACT_ATOMS: atom_id res chain seq x y z
N MET A 1 11.43 -0.73 21.35
CA MET A 1 9.97 -0.67 21.55
C MET A 1 9.68 -0.63 23.05
N SER A 2 8.83 0.28 23.52
CA SER A 2 8.26 0.19 24.87
C SER A 2 7.32 -1.02 24.95
N ASP A 3 7.09 -1.57 26.16
CA ASP A 3 6.16 -2.69 26.36
C ASP A 3 4.72 -2.37 25.91
N GLU A 4 4.33 -1.09 25.86
CA GLU A 4 3.03 -0.63 25.34
C GLU A 4 2.85 -0.81 23.82
N ALA A 5 3.92 -1.09 23.06
CA ALA A 5 3.84 -1.23 21.61
C ALA A 5 3.57 -2.67 21.13
N ARG A 6 3.72 -3.69 22.00
CA ARG A 6 3.50 -5.09 21.61
C ARG A 6 2.00 -5.42 21.51
N LEU A 7 1.64 -6.13 20.45
CA LEU A 7 0.29 -6.62 20.19
C LEU A 7 0.04 -7.93 20.92
N GLY A 8 0.98 -8.88 20.88
CA GLY A 8 0.87 -10.20 21.53
C GLY A 8 -0.20 -11.16 20.97
N SER A 9 -1.21 -10.67 20.24
CA SER A 9 -2.24 -11.48 19.55
C SER A 9 -2.92 -10.70 18.43
N LEU A 10 -3.63 -11.41 17.54
CA LEU A 10 -4.45 -10.76 16.52
C LEU A 10 -5.69 -10.08 17.11
N THR A 11 -6.19 -10.54 18.25
CA THR A 11 -7.30 -9.88 18.97
C THR A 11 -6.91 -8.48 19.42
N ALA A 12 -5.75 -8.35 20.07
CA ALA A 12 -5.23 -7.04 20.48
C ALA A 12 -5.00 -6.11 19.27
N PHE A 13 -4.55 -6.67 18.14
CA PHE A 13 -4.44 -5.90 16.90
C PHE A 13 -5.80 -5.35 16.43
N ARG A 14 -6.87 -6.15 16.46
CA ARG A 14 -8.22 -5.66 16.11
C ARG A 14 -8.69 -4.55 17.04
N GLU A 15 -8.52 -4.73 18.34
CA GLU A 15 -8.92 -3.74 19.34
C GLU A 15 -8.18 -2.42 19.10
N ARG A 16 -6.88 -2.50 18.80
CA ARG A 16 -6.08 -1.32 18.46
C ARG A 16 -6.55 -0.65 17.19
N VAL A 17 -6.82 -1.39 16.12
CA VAL A 17 -7.36 -0.85 14.86
C VAL A 17 -8.74 -0.20 15.07
N ALA A 18 -9.62 -0.84 15.84
CA ALA A 18 -10.95 -0.31 16.13
C ALA A 18 -10.92 0.99 16.98
N ALA A 19 -9.87 1.18 17.76
CA ALA A 19 -9.64 2.38 18.55
C ALA A 19 -8.89 3.50 17.82
N MET A 20 -8.43 3.27 16.57
CA MET A 20 -7.72 4.30 15.81
C MET A 20 -8.61 5.51 15.51
N PRO A 21 -8.05 6.72 15.55
CA PRO A 21 -8.81 7.93 15.22
C PRO A 21 -9.24 7.92 13.75
N GLY A 22 -10.39 8.53 13.48
CA GLY A 22 -10.80 8.87 12.12
C GLY A 22 -10.15 10.17 11.65
N ALA A 23 -10.42 10.52 10.39
CA ALA A 23 -9.98 11.79 9.81
C ALA A 23 -10.56 12.99 10.60
N ALA A 24 -9.75 14.04 10.78
CA ALA A 24 -10.15 15.25 11.47
C ALA A 24 -10.92 16.18 10.53
N GLU A 25 -12.24 16.03 10.48
CA GLU A 25 -13.13 16.81 9.60
C GLU A 25 -12.95 18.33 9.76
N ALA A 26 -12.68 18.81 10.97
CA ALA A 26 -12.44 20.23 11.22
C ALA A 26 -11.21 20.78 10.48
N ALA A 27 -10.18 19.97 10.24
CA ALA A 27 -9.01 20.37 9.45
C ALA A 27 -9.31 20.36 7.95
N ALA A 28 -10.06 19.37 7.48
CA ALA A 28 -10.56 19.30 6.10
C ALA A 28 -11.40 20.53 5.73
N GLU A 29 -12.32 20.94 6.61
CA GLU A 29 -13.16 22.11 6.39
C GLU A 29 -12.37 23.42 6.42
N ARG A 30 -11.32 23.53 7.24
CA ARG A 30 -10.38 24.67 7.18
C ARG A 30 -9.64 24.73 5.84
N ALA A 31 -9.19 23.59 5.33
CA ALA A 31 -8.56 23.51 4.01
C ALA A 31 -9.55 23.94 2.92
N LYS A 32 -10.75 23.36 2.89
CA LYS A 32 -11.79 23.70 1.92
C LYS A 32 -12.18 25.19 1.94
N ALA A 33 -12.31 25.78 3.13
CA ALA A 33 -12.59 27.21 3.28
C ALA A 33 -11.45 28.10 2.78
N HIS A 34 -10.19 27.67 2.96
CA HIS A 34 -9.03 28.36 2.36
C HIS A 34 -9.04 28.25 0.84
N ASP A 35 -9.29 27.05 0.32
CA ASP A 35 -9.34 26.70 -1.11
C ASP A 35 -10.31 27.59 -1.91
N ALA A 36 -11.44 27.93 -1.29
CA ALA A 36 -12.49 28.77 -1.88
C ALA A 36 -12.06 30.24 -2.07
N ARG A 37 -11.00 30.68 -1.39
CA ARG A 37 -10.49 32.07 -1.47
C ARG A 37 -9.28 32.20 -2.40
N LEU A 38 -8.70 31.08 -2.82
CA LEU A 38 -7.54 31.06 -3.71
C LEU A 38 -7.87 31.68 -5.07
N THR A 39 -6.91 32.34 -5.71
CA THR A 39 -7.06 33.04 -7.00
C THR A 39 -7.26 32.08 -8.17
N LYS A 40 -8.37 31.32 -8.13
CA LYS A 40 -8.81 30.35 -9.12
C LYS A 40 -10.35 30.27 -9.11
N PRO A 41 -10.99 29.89 -10.23
CA PRO A 41 -12.39 29.47 -10.18
C PRO A 41 -12.56 28.29 -9.22
N ALA A 42 -13.68 28.24 -8.50
CA ALA A 42 -13.96 27.14 -7.57
C ALA A 42 -13.90 25.78 -8.28
N GLY A 43 -13.18 24.82 -7.70
CA GLY A 43 -13.02 23.48 -8.26
C GLY A 43 -12.11 23.38 -9.49
N ALA A 44 -11.46 24.47 -9.93
CA ALA A 44 -10.65 24.45 -11.15
C ALA A 44 -9.42 23.53 -11.06
N LEU A 45 -8.96 23.17 -9.86
CA LEU A 45 -7.88 22.19 -9.66
C LEU A 45 -8.39 20.76 -9.41
N GLY A 46 -9.71 20.55 -9.40
CA GLY A 46 -10.34 19.23 -9.31
C GLY A 46 -9.82 18.39 -8.13
N ARG A 47 -9.29 17.20 -8.43
CA ARG A 47 -8.81 16.26 -7.40
C ARG A 47 -7.64 16.80 -6.57
N LEU A 48 -6.88 17.78 -7.05
CA LEU A 48 -5.80 18.36 -6.23
C LEU A 48 -6.37 19.08 -4.99
N GLU A 49 -7.51 19.74 -5.11
CA GLU A 49 -8.21 20.38 -3.96
C GLU A 49 -8.60 19.30 -2.93
N ALA A 50 -9.20 18.21 -3.41
CA ALA A 50 -9.58 17.07 -2.56
C ALA A 50 -8.38 16.40 -1.88
N LEU A 51 -7.21 16.34 -2.54
CA LEU A 51 -5.99 15.78 -1.95
C LEU A 51 -5.42 16.66 -0.83
N ALA A 52 -5.43 17.98 -0.99
CA ALA A 52 -5.00 18.90 0.07
C ALA A 52 -5.94 18.82 1.29
N GLN A 53 -7.25 18.74 1.06
CA GLN A 53 -8.25 18.56 2.11
C GLN A 53 -8.10 17.21 2.82
N TRP A 54 -7.88 16.13 2.07
CA TRP A 54 -7.60 14.80 2.60
C TRP A 54 -6.34 14.80 3.48
N ALA A 55 -5.25 15.43 3.02
CA ALA A 55 -4.01 15.52 3.78
C ALA A 55 -4.23 16.30 5.10
N ALA A 56 -4.94 17.43 5.06
CA ALA A 56 -5.26 18.20 6.25
C ALA A 56 -6.09 17.37 7.26
N ALA A 57 -7.06 16.60 6.76
CA ALA A 57 -7.90 15.75 7.58
C ALA A 57 -7.09 14.67 8.33
N TRP A 58 -6.21 13.95 7.63
CA TRP A 58 -5.43 12.87 8.22
C TRP A 58 -4.24 13.34 9.05
N GLN A 59 -3.72 14.54 8.80
CA GLN A 59 -2.70 15.18 9.66
C GLN A 59 -3.32 15.88 10.87
N GLY A 60 -4.63 16.12 10.87
CA GLY A 60 -5.31 16.85 11.95
C GLY A 60 -5.08 18.36 11.94
N ASP A 61 -4.37 18.88 10.95
CA ASP A 61 -3.88 20.27 10.92
C ASP A 61 -4.09 20.96 9.57
N HIS A 62 -4.08 22.29 9.59
CA HIS A 62 -4.08 23.14 8.39
C HIS A 62 -3.16 24.35 8.63
N PRO A 63 -2.21 24.64 7.72
CA PRO A 63 -2.03 24.02 6.41
C PRO A 63 -1.42 22.60 6.49
N PRO A 64 -1.80 21.68 5.59
CA PRO A 64 -1.18 20.36 5.49
C PRO A 64 0.27 20.44 5.00
N ARG A 65 1.06 19.39 5.21
CA ARG A 65 2.49 19.30 4.88
C ARG A 65 2.83 18.04 4.09
N ALA A 66 3.94 18.08 3.37
CA ALA A 66 4.48 16.92 2.64
C ALA A 66 6.01 17.05 2.47
N GLU A 67 6.68 17.57 3.50
CA GLU A 67 8.13 17.75 3.52
C GLU A 67 8.85 16.43 3.78
N ARG A 68 8.39 15.68 4.79
CA ARG A 68 8.96 14.38 5.17
C ARG A 68 8.14 13.24 4.57
N ILE A 69 8.63 12.69 3.46
CA ILE A 69 8.02 11.52 2.82
C ILE A 69 8.85 10.29 3.16
N GLN A 70 8.23 9.36 3.88
CA GLN A 70 8.82 8.06 4.21
C GLN A 70 8.39 7.03 3.17
N VAL A 71 9.32 6.22 2.69
CA VAL A 71 9.07 5.08 1.81
C VAL A 71 9.56 3.81 2.50
N LEU A 72 8.65 2.87 2.75
CA LEU A 72 8.95 1.58 3.36
C LEU A 72 8.71 0.46 2.36
N VAL A 73 9.71 -0.39 2.13
CA VAL A 73 9.58 -1.62 1.34
C VAL A 73 9.78 -2.82 2.24
N PHE A 74 8.75 -3.64 2.41
CA PHE A 74 8.84 -4.88 3.19
C PHE A 74 9.19 -6.05 2.27
N ALA A 75 10.29 -6.74 2.58
CA ALA A 75 10.78 -7.85 1.76
C ALA A 75 10.57 -9.19 2.46
N GLY A 76 9.97 -10.18 1.79
CA GLY A 76 9.70 -11.50 2.37
C GLY A 76 9.56 -12.60 1.32
N ASN A 77 9.92 -13.83 1.68
CA ASN A 77 9.83 -15.00 0.80
C ASN A 77 8.57 -15.81 1.06
N HIS A 78 8.02 -16.42 0.01
CA HIS A 78 6.74 -17.13 0.08
C HIS A 78 6.93 -18.62 -0.28
N GLY A 79 6.47 -19.54 0.57
CA GLY A 79 6.59 -20.99 0.32
C GLY A 79 5.91 -21.44 -0.96
N VAL A 80 4.83 -20.75 -1.35
CA VAL A 80 4.12 -20.99 -2.62
C VAL A 80 5.02 -20.82 -3.86
N ALA A 81 6.12 -20.06 -3.76
CA ALA A 81 7.09 -19.91 -4.85
C ALA A 81 7.66 -21.26 -5.32
N ALA A 82 7.79 -22.24 -4.42
CA ALA A 82 8.26 -23.59 -4.73
C ALA A 82 7.35 -24.34 -5.73
N LEU A 83 6.10 -23.89 -5.89
CA LEU A 83 5.14 -24.47 -6.82
C LEU A 83 5.27 -23.93 -8.25
N GLY A 84 6.31 -23.14 -8.56
CA GLY A 84 6.55 -22.65 -9.93
C GLY A 84 5.58 -21.55 -10.36
N VAL A 85 5.16 -20.70 -9.41
CA VAL A 85 4.21 -19.59 -9.62
C VAL A 85 4.89 -18.26 -10.02
N SER A 86 6.21 -18.28 -10.20
CA SER A 86 7.02 -17.12 -10.60
C SER A 86 8.01 -17.54 -11.68
N ALA A 87 8.36 -16.60 -12.57
CA ALA A 87 9.41 -16.78 -13.56
C ALA A 87 10.83 -16.74 -12.96
N TYR A 88 10.96 -16.26 -11.72
CA TYR A 88 12.24 -16.07 -11.04
C TYR A 88 12.35 -16.95 -9.79
N PRO A 89 13.57 -17.40 -9.43
CA PRO A 89 13.81 -18.17 -8.22
C PRO A 89 13.71 -17.30 -6.96
N ALA A 90 13.39 -17.91 -5.81
CA ALA A 90 13.22 -17.21 -4.53
C ALA A 90 14.46 -16.41 -4.07
N THR A 91 15.66 -16.79 -4.51
CA THR A 91 16.91 -16.06 -4.23
C THR A 91 16.90 -14.62 -4.74
N VAL A 92 16.05 -14.30 -5.73
CA VAL A 92 15.93 -12.92 -6.27
C VAL A 92 15.44 -11.93 -5.22
N THR A 93 14.66 -12.35 -4.21
CA THR A 93 14.22 -11.46 -3.14
C THR A 93 15.42 -10.84 -2.40
N ALA A 94 16.37 -11.65 -1.94
CA ALA A 94 17.57 -11.17 -1.26
C ALA A 94 18.48 -10.35 -2.20
N GLN A 95 18.57 -10.73 -3.47
CA GLN A 95 19.33 -9.98 -4.48
C GLN A 95 18.75 -8.57 -4.71
N MET A 96 17.43 -8.44 -4.74
CA MET A 96 16.78 -7.13 -4.87
C MET A 96 16.91 -6.30 -3.60
N VAL A 97 16.88 -6.91 -2.41
CA VAL A 97 17.20 -6.22 -1.16
C VAL A 97 18.59 -5.61 -1.22
N ALA A 98 19.61 -6.37 -1.62
CA ALA A 98 20.95 -5.84 -1.85
C ALA A 98 20.99 -4.75 -2.93
N ASN A 99 20.16 -4.86 -3.98
CA ASN A 99 20.05 -3.83 -5.02
C ASN A 99 19.43 -2.52 -4.49
N PHE A 100 18.41 -2.59 -3.62
CA PHE A 100 17.84 -1.41 -2.97
C PHE A 100 18.87 -0.72 -2.07
N GLU A 101 19.62 -1.49 -1.27
CA GLU A 101 20.69 -0.98 -0.40
C GLU A 101 21.82 -0.32 -1.21
N ALA A 102 22.11 -0.86 -2.40
CA ALA A 102 23.09 -0.29 -3.33
C ALA A 102 22.58 0.92 -4.12
N GLY A 103 21.31 1.32 -3.96
CA GLY A 103 20.72 2.44 -4.70
C GLY A 103 20.30 2.12 -6.14
N GLY A 104 20.32 0.84 -6.53
CA GLY A 104 20.22 0.42 -7.94
C GLY A 104 18.81 0.17 -8.45
N ALA A 105 17.77 0.23 -7.62
CA ALA A 105 16.40 -0.06 -8.04
C ALA A 105 15.65 1.18 -8.52
N ALA A 106 14.53 0.96 -9.23
CA ALA A 106 13.70 2.05 -9.72
C ALA A 106 13.16 2.93 -8.58
N ILE A 107 12.76 2.32 -7.46
CA ILE A 107 12.27 3.08 -6.29
C ILE A 107 13.35 3.98 -5.70
N ASN A 108 14.63 3.58 -5.71
CA ASN A 108 15.71 4.46 -5.26
C ASN A 108 15.74 5.75 -6.08
N GLN A 109 15.69 5.62 -7.41
CA GLN A 109 15.72 6.75 -8.33
C GLN A 109 14.49 7.68 -8.16
N LEU A 110 13.32 7.10 -7.89
CA LEU A 110 12.11 7.88 -7.60
C LEU A 110 12.21 8.59 -6.24
N CYS A 111 12.77 7.95 -5.22
CA CYS A 111 12.99 8.55 -3.91
C CYS A 111 13.99 9.70 -3.98
N ASP A 112 15.06 9.57 -4.77
CA ASP A 112 16.05 10.64 -4.97
C ASP A 112 15.41 11.91 -5.55
N VAL A 113 14.55 11.75 -6.58
CA VAL A 113 13.80 12.88 -7.16
C VAL A 113 12.80 13.46 -6.15
N LEU A 114 12.16 12.61 -5.35
CA LEU A 114 11.19 13.02 -4.35
C LEU A 114 11.84 13.58 -3.08
N GLY A 115 13.16 13.44 -2.89
CA GLY A 115 13.80 13.70 -1.59
C GLY A 115 13.15 12.90 -0.47
N ALA A 116 12.74 11.67 -0.75
CA ALA A 116 12.09 10.77 0.20
C ALA A 116 13.07 9.77 0.78
N GLU A 117 12.85 9.37 2.04
CA GLU A 117 13.71 8.38 2.71
C GLU A 117 13.20 6.98 2.42
N LEU A 118 14.02 6.17 1.74
CA LEU A 118 13.71 4.76 1.48
C LEU A 118 14.34 3.86 2.53
N THR A 119 13.51 3.09 3.22
CA THR A 119 13.94 2.03 4.13
C THR A 119 13.40 0.69 3.63
N VAL A 120 14.29 -0.30 3.53
CA VAL A 120 13.91 -1.68 3.21
C VAL A 120 13.94 -2.50 4.49
N VAL A 121 12.83 -3.18 4.78
CA VAL A 121 12.64 -3.97 5.99
C VAL A 121 12.54 -5.45 5.59
N PRO A 122 13.62 -6.24 5.72
CA PRO A 122 13.58 -7.68 5.49
C PRO A 122 12.85 -8.40 6.63
N LEU A 123 11.85 -9.22 6.27
CA LEU A 123 11.05 -10.06 7.16
C LEU A 123 11.47 -11.52 6.96
N ASP A 124 12.58 -11.91 7.60
CA ASP A 124 13.21 -13.24 7.50
C ASP A 124 13.30 -13.80 6.07
N LEU A 125 14.33 -13.40 5.34
CA LEU A 125 14.51 -13.82 3.94
C LEU A 125 14.98 -15.27 3.80
N GLU A 126 15.53 -15.87 4.86
CA GLU A 126 16.04 -17.25 4.81
C GLU A 126 14.91 -18.25 5.03
N THR A 127 13.90 -17.88 5.83
CA THR A 127 12.74 -18.72 6.12
C THR A 127 11.51 -18.21 5.37
N PRO A 128 11.15 -18.81 4.21
CA PRO A 128 9.90 -18.45 3.54
C PRO A 128 8.69 -18.76 4.41
N THR A 129 7.58 -18.08 4.17
CA THR A 129 6.27 -18.51 4.70
C THR A 129 5.97 -19.95 4.29
N GLU A 130 5.05 -20.61 4.98
CA GLU A 130 4.59 -21.93 4.56
C GLU A 130 3.88 -21.88 3.19
N ASP A 131 3.80 -23.03 2.53
CA ASP A 131 2.96 -23.20 1.35
C ASP A 131 1.47 -23.12 1.76
N MET A 132 0.83 -22.03 1.36
CA MET A 132 -0.58 -21.76 1.67
C MET A 132 -1.56 -22.83 1.15
N THR A 133 -1.15 -23.71 0.23
CA THR A 133 -1.95 -24.85 -0.21
C THR A 133 -1.91 -26.03 0.77
N GLN A 134 -0.90 -26.08 1.64
CA GLN A 134 -0.64 -27.17 2.59
C GLN A 134 -0.88 -26.76 4.05
N ALA A 135 -0.63 -25.50 4.41
CA ALA A 135 -0.81 -24.96 5.75
C ALA A 135 -1.21 -23.48 5.70
N PRO A 136 -1.58 -22.82 6.81
CA PRO A 136 -1.59 -21.35 6.87
C PRO A 136 -0.19 -20.82 6.54
N ALA A 137 -0.09 -19.73 5.77
CA ALA A 137 1.19 -19.14 5.38
C ALA A 137 2.03 -18.73 6.61
N LEU A 138 1.38 -18.21 7.65
CA LEU A 138 1.99 -17.88 8.93
C LEU A 138 1.16 -18.41 10.10
N GLY A 139 1.84 -18.81 11.17
CA GLY A 139 1.21 -18.95 12.48
C GLY A 139 0.80 -17.58 13.03
N GLU A 140 -0.09 -17.56 14.04
CA GLU A 140 -0.54 -16.30 14.64
C GLU A 140 0.64 -15.49 15.22
N ALA A 141 1.57 -16.15 15.90
CA ALA A 141 2.73 -15.49 16.50
C ALA A 141 3.62 -14.80 15.44
N ASP A 142 3.88 -15.47 14.32
CA ASP A 142 4.71 -14.92 13.24
C ASP A 142 3.98 -13.79 12.49
N CYS A 143 2.67 -13.92 12.32
CA CYS A 143 1.84 -12.85 11.75
C CYS A 143 1.85 -11.61 12.67
N VAL A 144 1.72 -11.79 13.98
CA VAL A 144 1.82 -10.71 14.96
C VAL A 144 3.20 -10.07 14.93
N ALA A 145 4.27 -10.86 14.85
CA ALA A 145 5.64 -10.34 14.74
C ALA A 145 5.84 -9.50 13.47
N ALA A 146 5.28 -9.93 12.34
CA ALA A 146 5.31 -9.16 11.09
C ALA A 146 4.51 -7.85 11.20
N LEU A 147 3.34 -7.87 11.85
CA LEU A 147 2.56 -6.64 12.13
C LEU A 147 3.31 -5.68 13.04
N GLU A 148 3.93 -6.18 14.11
CA GLU A 148 4.75 -5.38 15.02
C GLU A 148 5.97 -4.77 14.30
N ALA A 149 6.64 -5.53 13.43
CA ALA A 149 7.73 -5.03 12.60
C ALA A 149 7.27 -3.90 11.66
N GLY A 150 6.10 -4.06 11.03
CA GLY A 150 5.47 -3.03 10.21
C GLY A 150 5.16 -1.76 10.99
N MET A 151 4.55 -1.89 12.17
CA MET A 151 4.22 -0.76 13.04
C MET A 151 5.47 -0.04 13.57
N ALA A 152 6.51 -0.79 13.93
CA ALA A 152 7.75 -0.22 14.46
C ALA A 152 8.60 0.51 13.41
N ALA A 153 8.39 0.22 12.11
CA ALA A 153 9.12 0.86 11.02
C ALA A 153 8.58 2.24 10.64
N VAL A 154 7.35 2.58 11.05
CA VAL A 154 6.74 3.87 10.73
C VAL A 154 7.39 4.99 11.56
N ASP A 155 7.86 6.03 10.89
CA ASP A 155 8.30 7.26 11.54
C ASP A 155 7.07 8.10 11.88
N GLU A 156 6.80 8.34 13.17
CA GLU A 156 5.72 9.21 13.64
C GLU A 156 5.87 10.67 13.15
N GLY A 157 7.06 11.05 12.68
CA GLY A 157 7.30 12.32 12.02
C GLY A 157 6.92 12.36 10.53
N ALA A 158 6.65 11.25 9.87
CA ALA A 158 6.37 11.27 8.43
C ALA A 158 5.08 12.08 8.12
N ASP A 159 5.17 13.00 7.15
CA ASP A 159 3.98 13.72 6.66
C ASP A 159 3.18 12.84 5.69
N LEU A 160 3.88 11.99 4.93
CA LEU A 160 3.34 10.99 4.02
C LEU A 160 4.12 9.69 4.13
N LEU A 161 3.39 8.57 4.15
CA LEU A 161 3.94 7.22 4.14
C LEU A 161 3.62 6.51 2.82
N CYS A 162 4.66 6.06 2.12
CA CYS A 162 4.56 5.23 0.94
C CYS A 162 4.94 3.80 1.29
N LEU A 163 4.04 2.85 1.00
CA LEU A 163 4.29 1.43 1.27
C LEU A 163 4.57 0.69 -0.03
N GLY A 164 5.53 -0.22 0.05
CA GLY A 164 5.90 -1.15 -0.98
C GLY A 164 6.25 -2.51 -0.41
N GLU A 165 6.47 -3.43 -1.32
CA GLU A 165 6.77 -4.81 -1.00
C GLU A 165 7.74 -5.38 -2.03
N MET A 166 8.43 -6.45 -1.65
CA MET A 166 9.29 -7.25 -2.52
C MET A 166 9.23 -8.72 -2.09
N GLY A 167 8.91 -9.63 -3.00
CA GLY A 167 8.96 -11.04 -2.68
C GLY A 167 8.63 -11.94 -3.84
N ILE A 168 9.41 -12.98 -4.05
CA ILE A 168 9.06 -13.98 -5.07
C ILE A 168 7.87 -14.83 -4.59
N GLY A 169 6.93 -15.08 -5.51
CA GLY A 169 5.69 -15.82 -5.25
C GLY A 169 4.56 -14.96 -4.66
N ASN A 170 4.85 -13.69 -4.38
CA ASN A 170 3.94 -12.77 -3.73
C ASN A 170 2.60 -12.63 -4.50
N THR A 171 2.61 -12.28 -5.78
CA THR A 171 1.38 -12.00 -6.55
C THR A 171 0.33 -13.11 -6.52
N THR A 172 0.73 -14.37 -6.31
CA THR A 172 -0.16 -15.51 -6.08
C THR A 172 -0.85 -15.45 -4.72
N ALA A 173 -0.10 -15.19 -3.64
CA ALA A 173 -0.66 -15.03 -2.31
C ALA A 173 -1.64 -13.85 -2.28
N ALA A 174 -1.31 -12.76 -2.96
CA ALA A 174 -2.20 -11.61 -3.08
C ALA A 174 -3.49 -11.89 -3.84
N ALA A 175 -3.42 -12.66 -4.93
CA ALA A 175 -4.61 -13.10 -5.64
C ALA A 175 -5.50 -13.97 -4.75
N ALA A 176 -4.91 -14.84 -3.92
CA ALA A 176 -5.66 -15.65 -2.96
C ALA A 176 -6.32 -14.82 -1.86
N LEU A 177 -5.64 -13.79 -1.32
CA LEU A 177 -6.23 -12.87 -0.36
C LEU A 177 -7.40 -12.09 -0.96
N ALA A 178 -7.23 -11.56 -2.18
CA ALA A 178 -8.31 -10.85 -2.87
C ALA A 178 -9.53 -11.76 -3.11
N ALA A 179 -9.30 -13.00 -3.58
CA ALA A 179 -10.37 -13.96 -3.77
C ALA A 179 -11.06 -14.40 -2.47
N ALA A 180 -10.31 -14.50 -1.37
CA ALA A 180 -10.86 -14.84 -0.07
C ALA A 180 -11.80 -13.75 0.45
N LEU A 181 -11.43 -12.47 0.28
CA LEU A 181 -12.15 -11.31 0.80
C LEU A 181 -13.29 -10.84 -0.10
N CYS A 182 -13.10 -10.94 -1.43
CA CYS A 182 -14.02 -10.39 -2.41
C CYS A 182 -14.81 -11.47 -3.17
N GLY A 183 -14.54 -12.76 -2.91
CA GLY A 183 -15.15 -13.88 -3.62
C GLY A 183 -14.51 -14.15 -4.99
N GLY A 184 -15.03 -15.15 -5.71
CA GLY A 184 -14.48 -15.61 -7.00
C GLY A 184 -13.47 -16.75 -6.87
N ASP A 185 -12.77 -17.02 -7.98
CA ASP A 185 -11.81 -18.13 -8.14
C ASP A 185 -10.42 -17.63 -8.53
N GLY A 186 -9.43 -18.53 -8.55
CA GLY A 186 -8.06 -18.21 -8.89
C GLY A 186 -7.92 -17.54 -10.25
N ALA A 187 -8.62 -18.04 -11.27
CA ALA A 187 -8.61 -17.47 -12.62
C ALA A 187 -9.10 -16.02 -12.66
N THR A 188 -9.99 -15.63 -11.75
CA THR A 188 -10.48 -14.25 -11.60
C THR A 188 -9.40 -13.31 -11.05
N TRP A 189 -8.47 -13.77 -10.23
CA TRP A 189 -7.59 -12.86 -9.48
C TRP A 189 -6.13 -12.89 -9.91
N VAL A 190 -5.66 -13.98 -10.53
CA VAL A 190 -4.26 -14.11 -10.94
C VAL A 190 -3.93 -13.27 -12.18
N GLY A 191 -2.69 -12.80 -12.25
CA GLY A 191 -2.09 -12.24 -13.45
C GLY A 191 -0.71 -12.84 -13.73
N PRO A 192 0.04 -12.25 -14.68
CA PRO A 192 1.36 -12.74 -15.05
C PRO A 192 2.44 -12.43 -14.00
N GLY A 193 2.20 -11.51 -13.06
CA GLY A 193 3.19 -11.09 -12.06
C GLY A 193 4.53 -10.72 -12.68
N THR A 194 5.55 -11.50 -12.35
CA THR A 194 6.92 -11.36 -12.87
C THR A 194 7.08 -11.69 -14.36
N GLY A 195 5.99 -12.04 -15.06
CA GLY A 195 5.96 -12.33 -16.50
C GLY A 195 5.83 -13.81 -16.82
N VAL A 196 5.10 -14.59 -16.00
CA VAL A 196 4.83 -16.00 -16.30
C VAL A 196 4.01 -16.16 -17.58
N ASP A 197 4.18 -17.30 -18.25
CA ASP A 197 3.42 -17.65 -19.45
C ASP A 197 2.00 -18.17 -19.12
N ALA A 198 1.27 -18.65 -20.14
CA ALA A 198 -0.07 -19.16 -19.97
C ALA A 198 -0.14 -20.41 -19.05
N GLU A 199 0.88 -21.26 -19.08
CA GLU A 199 0.95 -22.43 -18.20
C GLU A 199 1.19 -21.99 -16.74
N GLY A 200 2.10 -21.02 -16.53
CA GLY A 200 2.33 -20.40 -15.24
C GLY A 200 1.09 -19.71 -14.70
N LEU A 201 0.32 -19.02 -15.54
CA LEU A 201 -0.95 -18.40 -15.14
C LEU A 201 -1.99 -19.44 -14.70
N ALA A 202 -2.12 -20.55 -15.44
CA ALA A 202 -3.00 -21.66 -15.06
C ALA A 202 -2.56 -22.30 -13.74
N ARG A 203 -1.24 -22.45 -13.53
CA ARG A 203 -0.67 -22.95 -12.28
C ARG A 203 -0.98 -22.03 -11.11
N LYS A 204 -0.82 -20.70 -11.28
CA LYS A 204 -1.20 -19.69 -10.28
C LYS A 204 -2.69 -19.81 -9.91
N ALA A 205 -3.57 -19.92 -10.91
CA ALA A 205 -5.01 -20.05 -10.66
C ALA A 205 -5.33 -21.30 -9.83
N ALA A 206 -4.79 -22.45 -10.22
CA ALA A 206 -4.98 -23.71 -9.50
C ALA A 206 -4.46 -23.67 -8.05
N VAL A 207 -3.31 -23.02 -7.84
CA VAL A 207 -2.73 -22.81 -6.50
C VAL A 207 -3.64 -21.92 -5.64
N VAL A 208 -4.17 -20.84 -6.21
CA VAL A 208 -5.14 -19.98 -5.51
C VAL A 208 -6.39 -20.77 -5.14
N ASP A 209 -6.97 -21.53 -6.07
CA ASP A 209 -8.15 -22.35 -5.81
C ASP A 209 -7.91 -23.40 -4.72
N ALA A 210 -6.73 -24.03 -4.70
CA ALA A 210 -6.35 -24.98 -3.67
C ALA A 210 -6.24 -24.33 -2.28
N ALA A 211 -5.59 -23.17 -2.18
CA ALA A 211 -5.48 -22.40 -0.93
C ALA A 211 -6.86 -21.97 -0.42
N LEU A 212 -7.71 -21.47 -1.33
CA LEU A 212 -9.07 -21.04 -1.07
C LEU A 212 -9.98 -22.19 -0.59
N ALA A 213 -9.82 -23.39 -1.15
CA ALA A 213 -10.55 -24.59 -0.71
C ALA A 213 -10.10 -25.02 0.69
N ARG A 214 -8.80 -24.99 0.95
CA ARG A 214 -8.23 -25.36 2.26
C ARG A 214 -8.64 -24.41 3.37
N HIS A 215 -8.59 -23.10 3.11
CA HIS A 215 -8.82 -22.05 4.11
C HIS A 215 -10.25 -21.49 4.07
N ALA A 216 -11.23 -22.30 3.65
CA ALA A 216 -12.61 -21.85 3.46
C ALA A 216 -13.22 -21.15 4.70
N ARG A 217 -12.78 -21.53 5.91
CA ARG A 217 -13.24 -20.92 7.18
C ARG A 217 -12.68 -19.51 7.43
N ALA A 218 -11.57 -19.14 6.80
CA ALA A 218 -10.91 -17.84 6.96
C ALA A 218 -11.48 -16.75 6.03
N ARG A 219 -12.35 -17.10 5.08
CA ARG A 219 -12.88 -16.17 4.05
C ARG A 219 -13.73 -15.02 4.59
N HIS A 220 -14.20 -15.10 5.82
CA HIS A 220 -15.06 -14.08 6.44
C HIS A 220 -14.36 -13.27 7.52
N ASP A 221 -13.05 -13.48 7.69
CA ASP A 221 -12.26 -12.77 8.67
C ASP A 221 -10.96 -12.27 8.02
N PRO A 222 -10.81 -10.95 7.79
CA PRO A 222 -9.64 -10.40 7.13
C PRO A 222 -8.30 -10.71 7.78
N LEU A 223 -8.22 -10.82 9.11
CA LEU A 223 -6.95 -11.16 9.76
C LEU A 223 -6.67 -12.67 9.69
N ALA A 224 -7.71 -13.52 9.77
CA ALA A 224 -7.53 -14.95 9.51
C ALA A 224 -7.18 -15.21 8.04
N ALA A 225 -7.69 -14.40 7.12
CA ALA A 225 -7.29 -14.43 5.73
C ALA A 225 -5.80 -14.04 5.61
N LEU A 226 -5.33 -13.00 6.31
CA LEU A 226 -3.91 -12.59 6.31
C LEU A 226 -2.97 -13.66 6.86
N THR A 227 -3.37 -14.46 7.87
CA THR A 227 -2.55 -15.59 8.35
C THR A 227 -2.53 -16.76 7.37
N CYS A 228 -3.62 -16.98 6.65
CA CYS A 228 -3.77 -18.05 5.67
C CYS A 228 -3.13 -17.73 4.31
N VAL A 229 -3.26 -16.49 3.84
CA VAL A 229 -2.87 -15.99 2.51
C VAL A 229 -2.29 -14.56 2.63
N ALA A 230 -1.07 -14.34 2.12
CA ALA A 230 -0.30 -13.11 2.34
C ALA A 230 -0.50 -12.01 1.27
N HIS A 231 -0.15 -10.76 1.64
CA HIS A 231 -0.16 -9.43 0.96
C HIS A 231 -1.18 -9.18 -0.18
N ARG A 232 -1.10 -8.00 -0.81
CA ARG A 232 -2.02 -7.49 -1.84
C ARG A 232 -1.20 -6.95 -3.01
N SER A 233 -1.55 -7.31 -4.24
CA SER A 233 -0.77 -7.05 -5.46
C SER A 233 -1.52 -6.16 -6.48
N ALA A 234 -0.82 -5.69 -7.50
CA ALA A 234 -1.29 -4.81 -8.58
C ALA A 234 -1.69 -5.54 -9.89
N GLU A 235 -1.88 -6.87 -9.81
CA GLU A 235 -2.29 -7.78 -10.90
C GLU A 235 -3.69 -7.43 -11.48
N PRO A 236 -4.21 -8.10 -12.54
CA PRO A 236 -5.54 -7.82 -13.11
C PRO A 236 -6.70 -7.86 -12.09
N GLY A 237 -6.52 -8.59 -10.99
CA GLY A 237 -7.38 -8.53 -9.82
C GLY A 237 -7.46 -7.15 -9.16
N HIS A 238 -6.49 -6.26 -9.34
CA HIS A 238 -6.43 -4.94 -8.73
C HIS A 238 -7.58 -4.03 -9.18
N ARG A 239 -7.93 -4.03 -10.48
CA ARG A 239 -9.11 -3.29 -10.95
C ARG A 239 -10.39 -3.81 -10.29
N ARG A 240 -10.54 -5.13 -10.20
CA ARG A 240 -11.68 -5.78 -9.53
C ARG A 240 -11.71 -5.46 -8.03
N LEU A 241 -10.54 -5.34 -7.41
CA LEU A 241 -10.41 -4.96 -6.00
C LEU A 241 -10.77 -3.48 -5.78
N LEU A 242 -10.35 -2.58 -6.69
CA LEU A 242 -10.77 -1.18 -6.66
C LEU A 242 -12.28 -1.05 -6.83
N GLU A 243 -12.88 -1.81 -7.74
CA GLU A 243 -14.34 -1.88 -7.93
C GLU A 243 -15.05 -2.41 -6.67
N ALA A 244 -14.55 -3.50 -6.08
CA ALA A 244 -15.12 -4.09 -4.86
C ALA A 244 -15.02 -3.15 -3.63
N LEU A 245 -13.97 -2.31 -3.58
CA LEU A 245 -13.74 -1.33 -2.52
C LEU A 245 -14.36 0.05 -2.83
N ALA A 246 -14.98 0.23 -4.00
CA ALA A 246 -15.46 1.51 -4.50
C ALA A 246 -14.39 2.63 -4.48
N LEU A 247 -13.16 2.29 -4.87
CA LEU A 247 -12.01 3.21 -4.90
C LEU A 247 -11.65 3.62 -6.33
N GLU A 248 -11.36 4.91 -6.53
CA GLU A 248 -10.85 5.45 -7.79
C GLU A 248 -9.33 5.71 -7.68
N PRO A 249 -8.48 5.14 -8.56
CA PRO A 249 -7.03 5.31 -8.46
C PRO A 249 -6.61 6.76 -8.76
N LEU A 250 -5.50 7.21 -8.17
CA LEU A 250 -4.91 8.53 -8.47
C LEU A 250 -4.19 8.56 -9.81
N LEU A 251 -3.62 7.43 -10.23
CA LEU A 251 -2.80 7.28 -11.41
C LEU A 251 -3.19 5.98 -12.14
N ASP A 252 -3.32 6.04 -13.46
CA ASP A 252 -3.47 4.87 -14.33
C ASP A 252 -2.34 4.87 -15.36
N LEU A 253 -1.22 4.25 -14.98
CA LEU A 253 0.04 4.25 -15.75
C LEU A 253 0.44 2.85 -16.22
N GLY A 254 -0.39 1.82 -15.98
CA GLY A 254 -0.05 0.43 -16.30
C GLY A 254 1.16 -0.14 -15.53
N LEU A 255 1.46 0.40 -14.34
CA LEU A 255 2.57 -0.06 -13.50
C LEU A 255 2.30 -1.44 -12.90
N ARG A 256 3.35 -2.28 -12.88
CA ARG A 256 3.31 -3.64 -12.31
C ARG A 256 4.63 -4.09 -11.67
N LEU A 257 5.48 -3.12 -11.30
CA LEU A 257 6.79 -3.39 -10.70
C LEU A 257 6.67 -3.79 -9.22
N GLY A 258 5.81 -3.09 -8.46
CA GLY A 258 5.79 -3.17 -6.99
C GLY A 258 6.74 -2.13 -6.38
N GLU A 259 7.37 -2.48 -5.27
CA GLU A 259 8.48 -1.72 -4.67
C GLU A 259 8.13 -0.28 -4.26
N ALA A 260 6.85 0.02 -3.95
CA ALA A 260 6.34 1.37 -3.68
C ALA A 260 6.40 2.36 -4.85
N SER A 261 6.78 1.95 -6.07
CA SER A 261 7.00 2.87 -7.20
C SER A 261 5.75 3.69 -7.56
N GLY A 262 4.57 3.07 -7.57
CA GLY A 262 3.30 3.78 -7.73
C GLY A 262 2.95 4.71 -6.56
N ALA A 263 3.30 4.33 -5.32
CA ALA A 263 3.07 5.14 -4.13
C ALA A 263 3.95 6.39 -4.13
N ALA A 264 5.23 6.28 -4.51
CA ALA A 264 6.15 7.41 -4.64
C ALA A 264 5.64 8.44 -5.67
N LEU A 265 5.12 7.98 -6.83
CA LEU A 265 4.51 8.86 -7.83
C LEU A 265 3.25 9.54 -7.31
N ALA A 266 2.39 8.83 -6.57
CA ALA A 266 1.21 9.42 -5.94
C ALA A 266 1.58 10.44 -4.87
N ALA A 267 2.65 10.18 -4.09
CA ALA A 267 3.14 11.11 -3.08
C ALA A 267 3.68 12.41 -3.70
N ALA A 268 4.31 12.35 -4.88
CA ALA A 268 4.66 13.54 -5.64
C ALA A 268 3.40 14.36 -6.02
N LEU A 269 2.32 13.69 -6.43
CA LEU A 269 1.04 14.35 -6.74
C LEU A 269 0.41 15.01 -5.52
N VAL A 270 0.41 14.32 -4.37
CA VAL A 270 -0.07 14.89 -3.09
C VAL A 270 0.77 16.09 -2.67
N ARG A 271 2.11 16.01 -2.78
CA ARG A 271 2.99 17.15 -2.50
C ARG A 271 2.70 18.34 -3.40
N MET A 272 2.46 18.11 -4.70
CA MET A 272 2.06 19.17 -5.63
C MET A 272 0.70 19.79 -5.26
N ALA A 273 -0.26 18.98 -4.84
CA ALA A 273 -1.55 19.45 -4.34
C ALA A 273 -1.39 20.39 -3.14
N ILE A 274 -0.61 19.97 -2.14
CA ILE A 274 -0.32 20.74 -0.93
C ILE A 274 0.45 22.02 -1.27
N ALA A 275 1.43 21.95 -2.17
CA ALA A 275 2.18 23.13 -2.60
C ALA A 275 1.28 24.17 -3.29
N ALA A 276 0.36 23.73 -4.15
CA ALA A 276 -0.62 24.61 -4.78
C ALA A 276 -1.57 25.23 -3.74
N HIS A 277 -2.07 24.42 -2.79
CA HIS A 277 -2.97 24.87 -1.72
C HIS A 277 -2.34 25.92 -0.81
N ASN A 278 -1.11 25.65 -0.35
CA ASN A 278 -0.41 26.49 0.62
C ASN A 278 0.23 27.73 -0.01
N GLY A 279 0.71 27.62 -1.26
CA GLY A 279 1.50 28.65 -1.92
C GLY A 279 0.71 29.61 -2.82
N MET A 280 -0.53 29.26 -3.18
CA MET A 280 -1.36 30.11 -4.04
C MET A 280 -1.88 31.33 -3.26
N ALA A 281 -1.85 32.50 -3.91
CA ALA A 281 -2.44 33.72 -3.37
C ALA A 281 -3.97 33.59 -3.28
N THR A 282 -4.58 34.32 -2.34
CA THR A 282 -6.02 34.57 -2.37
C THR A 282 -6.35 35.71 -3.31
N PHE A 283 -7.59 35.76 -3.83
CA PHE A 283 -8.10 36.91 -4.61
C PHE A 283 -7.74 38.26 -3.97
N ASP A 284 -8.00 38.41 -2.67
CA ASP A 284 -7.68 39.61 -1.89
C ASP A 284 -6.17 39.95 -1.93
N SER A 285 -5.31 38.98 -1.61
CA SER A 285 -3.85 39.20 -1.53
C SER A 285 -3.21 39.45 -2.90
N ALA A 286 -3.81 38.92 -3.97
CA ALA A 286 -3.37 39.11 -5.34
C ALA A 286 -3.91 40.40 -5.98
N GLY A 287 -4.85 41.09 -5.33
CA GLY A 287 -5.54 42.24 -5.92
C GLY A 287 -6.42 41.87 -7.12
N VAL A 288 -6.90 40.63 -7.17
CA VAL A 288 -7.78 40.13 -8.24
C VAL A 288 -9.21 40.12 -7.73
N SER A 289 -10.14 40.71 -8.49
CA SER A 289 -11.55 40.68 -8.13
C SER A 289 -12.06 39.23 -8.06
N GLY A 290 -12.70 38.88 -6.95
CA GLY A 290 -13.35 37.58 -6.76
C GLY A 290 -14.60 37.40 -7.65
N PRO A 291 -15.23 36.22 -7.59
CA PRO A 291 -16.54 35.99 -8.19
C PRO A 291 -17.55 37.03 -7.72
N ALA A 292 -18.47 37.45 -8.60
CA ALA A 292 -19.60 38.25 -8.18
C ALA A 292 -20.51 37.43 -7.24
N ASP A 293 -20.99 38.05 -6.16
CA ASP A 293 -21.98 37.49 -5.24
C ASP A 293 -23.28 37.05 -5.96
#